data_AF-A0A423V3B2-F1
#
_entry.id   AF-A0A423V3B2-F1
#
_cell.length_a   1.000
_cell.length_b   1.000
_cell.length_c   1.000
_cell.angle_alpha   90.00
_cell.angle_beta   90.00
_cell.angle_gamma   90.00
#
_symmetry.space_group_name_H-M   'P 1'
#
loop_
_entity.id
_entity.type
_entity.pdbx_description
1 polymer ?
#
loop_
_entity_poly.entity_id
_entity_poly.type
_entity_poly.pdbx_seq_one_letter_code
_entity_poly.pdbx_strand_id
1 'polypeptide(L)'
;MDNRIPRGNWLGDDIFRTFVKEVAPLRFGSWSVSEFERTTSALGWELGEPKEIAGQVWRRFAPRKGPSAGYGTLIADASEPEQVRKLNVRVVDLPADDLASAAGFIRAAWWVMEDELGPPTLWGGDSGPWMLWRRPGTSILVHSHDEGEVSLELLPAATDSESAGSGYSRGRWRAADPADLPPAPAPGASNLSGTTWEQVEKRLSETLRSLDYDTPFFPGRFILHLGDARDPQRFVQCWSQDLSLVVEATGHLHRPDAADPARLAQNGWEFSRPIWQRRFPDAMDKPEHAATAARMLVEELRQLGVDLTDLSYDGTMSGRGRDFHLDLPDLGIQLVDRPAV
;
A
#
# COMPACT_ATOMS: atom_id res chain seq x y z
N MET A 1 5.67 37.53 -19.84
CA MET A 1 4.52 37.25 -18.95
C MET A 1 4.81 35.92 -18.29
N ASP A 2 4.89 35.93 -16.96
CA ASP A 2 5.19 34.74 -16.15
C ASP A 2 4.06 33.71 -16.35
N ASN A 3 4.35 32.59 -17.03
CA ASN A 3 3.46 31.41 -17.08
C ASN A 3 3.51 30.67 -15.73
N ARG A 4 3.29 31.40 -14.63
CA ARG A 4 3.19 30.81 -13.29
C ARG A 4 1.80 30.19 -13.14
N ILE A 5 1.75 28.96 -13.60
CA ILE A 5 0.80 27.92 -13.24
C ILE A 5 0.53 27.99 -11.71
N PRO A 6 -0.74 28.06 -11.25
CA PRO A 6 -1.05 28.14 -9.82
C PRO A 6 -0.58 26.86 -9.09
N ARG A 7 0.58 26.93 -8.44
CA ARG A 7 1.04 25.87 -7.55
C ARG A 7 0.24 25.93 -6.26
N GLY A 8 -0.15 24.77 -5.74
CA GLY A 8 -0.50 24.60 -4.33
C GLY A 8 -1.98 24.51 -3.98
N ASN A 9 -2.18 23.67 -2.96
CA ASN A 9 -3.40 23.28 -2.25
C ASN A 9 -4.29 22.25 -2.96
N TRP A 10 -4.65 21.23 -2.18
CA TRP A 10 -5.81 20.38 -2.43
C TRP A 10 -6.97 21.27 -2.89
N LEU A 11 -7.42 21.07 -4.13
CA LEU A 11 -8.42 21.94 -4.76
C LEU A 11 -9.82 21.78 -4.14
N GLY A 12 -9.95 20.92 -3.12
CA GLY A 12 -11.18 20.63 -2.39
C GLY A 12 -11.80 19.31 -2.86
N ASP A 13 -12.45 18.62 -1.92
CA ASP A 13 -13.05 17.30 -2.15
C ASP A 13 -14.04 17.32 -3.32
N ASP A 14 -14.82 18.40 -3.48
CA ASP A 14 -15.81 18.54 -4.55
C ASP A 14 -15.17 18.65 -5.94
N ILE A 15 -14.03 19.34 -6.06
CA ILE A 15 -13.31 19.47 -7.33
C ILE A 15 -12.68 18.13 -7.68
N PHE A 16 -12.02 17.48 -6.72
CA PHE A 16 -11.46 16.15 -6.95
C PHE A 16 -12.55 15.13 -7.27
N ARG A 17 -13.70 15.18 -6.60
CA ARG A 17 -14.86 14.33 -6.88
C ARG A 17 -15.42 14.53 -8.28
N THR A 18 -15.50 15.79 -8.72
CA THR A 18 -15.90 16.13 -10.10
C THR A 18 -14.92 15.52 -11.10
N PHE A 19 -13.62 15.67 -10.86
CA PHE A 19 -12.59 15.06 -11.69
C PHE A 19 -12.68 13.53 -11.72
N VAL A 20 -12.90 12.87 -10.57
CA VAL A 20 -13.09 11.41 -10.51
C VAL A 20 -14.27 10.98 -11.38
N LYS A 21 -15.40 11.73 -11.35
CA LYS A 21 -16.55 11.48 -12.23
C LYS A 21 -16.24 11.67 -13.71
N GLU A 22 -15.38 12.62 -14.05
CA GLU A 22 -14.92 12.85 -15.43
C GLU A 22 -14.06 11.70 -15.95
N VAL A 23 -13.16 11.16 -15.11
CA VAL A 23 -12.22 10.09 -15.53
C VAL A 23 -12.77 8.68 -15.40
N ALA A 24 -13.69 8.45 -14.46
CA ALA A 24 -14.30 7.16 -14.22
C ALA A 24 -14.89 6.47 -15.48
N PRO A 25 -15.57 7.16 -16.41
CA PRO A 25 -16.11 6.51 -17.60
C PRO A 25 -15.07 6.24 -18.71
N LEU A 26 -13.84 6.75 -18.60
CA LEU A 26 -12.83 6.63 -19.65
C LEU A 26 -12.29 5.19 -19.73
N ARG A 27 -12.05 4.69 -20.95
CA ARG A 27 -11.58 3.32 -21.23
C ARG A 27 -10.21 3.36 -21.91
N PHE A 28 -9.19 3.58 -21.10
CA PHE A 28 -7.84 3.93 -21.54
C PHE A 28 -7.04 2.81 -22.24
N GLY A 29 -7.47 1.55 -22.13
CA GLY A 29 -6.69 0.33 -22.38
C GLY A 29 -6.01 0.17 -23.75
N SER A 30 -6.34 0.98 -24.74
CA SER A 30 -5.73 0.92 -26.07
C SER A 30 -5.83 2.22 -26.85
N TRP A 31 -6.08 3.37 -26.19
CA TRP A 31 -6.32 4.61 -26.93
C TRP A 31 -5.08 5.11 -27.65
N SER A 32 -5.27 5.45 -28.92
CA SER A 32 -4.41 6.39 -29.63
C SER A 32 -4.59 7.81 -29.09
N VAL A 33 -3.62 8.70 -29.33
CA VAL A 33 -3.73 10.13 -28.95
C VAL A 33 -4.98 10.76 -29.56
N SER A 34 -5.29 10.47 -30.83
CA SER A 34 -6.50 11.01 -31.49
C SER A 34 -7.81 10.50 -30.87
N GLU A 35 -7.84 9.26 -30.38
CA GLU A 35 -9.00 8.72 -29.67
C GLU A 35 -9.17 9.36 -28.29
N PHE A 36 -8.06 9.60 -27.59
CA PHE A 36 -8.05 10.35 -26.34
C PHE A 36 -8.62 11.75 -26.56
N GLU A 37 -8.09 12.53 -27.50
CA GLU A 37 -8.56 13.89 -27.81
C GLU A 37 -10.03 13.92 -28.21
N ARG A 38 -10.47 12.99 -29.06
CA ARG A 38 -11.89 12.88 -29.44
C ARG A 38 -12.78 12.64 -28.22
N THR A 39 -12.37 11.74 -27.33
CA THR A 39 -13.16 11.34 -26.16
C THR A 39 -13.19 12.44 -25.09
N THR A 40 -12.08 13.13 -24.87
CA THR A 40 -11.97 14.20 -23.87
C THR A 40 -12.36 15.58 -24.40
N SER A 41 -12.66 15.71 -25.69
CA SER A 41 -13.07 16.99 -26.31
C SER A 41 -14.32 17.60 -25.64
N ALA A 42 -15.28 16.77 -25.23
CA ALA A 42 -16.48 17.21 -24.52
C ALA A 42 -16.19 17.74 -23.11
N LEU A 43 -15.04 17.35 -22.52
CA LEU A 43 -14.53 17.89 -21.25
C LEU A 43 -13.76 19.21 -21.44
N GLY A 44 -13.58 19.67 -22.68
CA GLY A 44 -12.82 20.87 -23.01
C GLY A 44 -11.32 20.72 -22.81
N TRP A 45 -10.80 19.48 -22.77
CA TRP A 45 -9.38 19.20 -22.62
C TRP A 45 -8.67 19.33 -23.96
N GLU A 46 -7.54 20.03 -23.96
CA GLU A 46 -6.73 20.27 -25.15
C GLU A 46 -5.27 19.93 -24.82
N LEU A 47 -4.65 19.08 -25.63
CA LEU A 47 -3.24 18.72 -25.48
C LEU A 47 -2.35 19.81 -26.11
N GLY A 48 -1.24 20.10 -25.44
CA GLY A 48 -0.17 20.91 -26.00
C GLY A 48 0.84 20.08 -26.79
N GLU A 49 1.84 20.76 -27.32
CA GLU A 49 2.89 20.14 -28.14
C GLU A 49 3.62 19.00 -27.39
N PRO A 50 3.90 17.87 -28.07
CA PRO A 50 4.63 16.77 -27.50
C PRO A 50 6.07 17.15 -27.19
N LYS A 51 6.61 16.60 -26.10
CA LYS A 51 8.01 16.73 -25.71
C LYS A 51 8.58 15.36 -25.37
N GLU A 52 9.70 15.00 -25.98
CA GLU A 52 10.42 13.78 -25.64
C GLU A 52 11.26 13.97 -24.37
N ILE A 53 11.10 13.06 -23.41
CA ILE A 53 11.79 13.05 -22.12
C ILE A 53 12.13 11.59 -21.78
N ALA A 54 13.42 11.27 -21.67
CA ALA A 54 13.91 9.96 -21.22
C ALA A 54 13.28 8.75 -21.95
N GLY A 55 13.16 8.82 -23.28
CA GLY A 55 12.57 7.74 -24.10
C GLY A 55 11.04 7.67 -24.05
N GLN A 56 10.38 8.69 -23.47
CA GLN A 56 8.92 8.84 -23.45
C GLN A 56 8.50 10.12 -24.16
N VAL A 57 7.30 10.13 -24.72
CA VAL A 57 6.67 11.34 -25.25
C VAL A 57 5.61 11.84 -24.28
N TRP A 58 5.82 13.05 -23.77
CA TRP A 58 4.92 13.70 -22.83
C TRP A 58 4.12 14.78 -23.56
N ARG A 59 2.80 14.78 -23.39
CA ARG A 59 1.90 15.84 -23.84
C ARG A 59 1.21 16.44 -22.61
N ARG A 60 1.53 17.69 -22.29
CA ARG A 60 0.86 18.44 -21.21
C ARG A 60 -0.39 19.11 -21.76
N PHE A 61 -1.38 19.35 -20.91
CA PHE A 61 -2.58 20.07 -21.33
C PHE A 61 -2.29 21.57 -21.54
N ALA A 62 -3.02 22.17 -22.47
CA ALA A 62 -2.97 23.61 -22.69
C ALA A 62 -3.45 24.36 -21.43
N PRO A 63 -2.97 25.60 -21.19
CA PRO A 63 -3.31 26.34 -19.98
C PRO A 63 -4.83 26.47 -19.79
N ARG A 64 -5.33 26.07 -18.61
CA ARG A 64 -6.77 26.10 -18.24
C ARG A 64 -7.66 25.20 -19.11
N LYS A 65 -7.08 24.27 -19.87
CA LYS A 65 -7.76 23.37 -20.81
C LYS A 65 -7.34 21.91 -20.56
N GLY A 66 -7.55 21.45 -19.33
CA GLY A 66 -7.17 20.11 -18.88
C GLY A 66 -7.97 19.67 -17.66
N PRO A 67 -7.52 18.61 -16.96
CA PRO A 67 -8.16 18.10 -15.75
C PRO A 67 -8.54 19.19 -14.75
N SER A 68 -9.77 19.09 -14.22
CA SER A 68 -10.32 20.07 -13.28
C SER A 68 -9.60 20.06 -11.92
N ALA A 69 -9.06 18.91 -11.51
CA ALA A 69 -8.43 18.72 -10.20
C ALA A 69 -6.89 18.78 -10.20
N GLY A 70 -6.23 19.18 -11.29
CA GLY A 70 -4.78 19.34 -11.24
C GLY A 70 -4.04 19.37 -12.57
N TYR A 71 -2.76 19.01 -12.52
CA TYR A 71 -1.86 19.07 -13.66
C TYR A 71 -1.74 17.73 -14.35
N GLY A 72 -2.42 17.62 -15.49
CA GLY A 72 -2.38 16.43 -16.33
C GLY A 72 -1.14 16.36 -17.23
N THR A 73 -0.61 15.16 -17.39
CA THR A 73 0.37 14.81 -18.42
C THR A 73 -0.03 13.47 -19.04
N LEU A 74 -0.19 13.46 -20.37
CA LEU A 74 -0.37 12.26 -21.16
C LEU A 74 1.00 11.71 -21.56
N ILE A 75 1.23 10.42 -21.35
CA ILE A 75 2.53 9.77 -21.54
C ILE A 75 2.37 8.61 -22.55
N ALA A 76 3.25 8.59 -23.54
CA ALA A 76 3.44 7.51 -24.51
C ALA A 76 4.92 7.10 -24.55
N ASP A 77 5.21 5.93 -25.12
CA ASP A 77 6.60 5.51 -25.38
C ASP A 77 7.13 6.25 -26.62
N ALA A 78 8.42 6.57 -26.68
CA ALA A 78 9.01 7.21 -27.86
C ALA A 78 9.00 6.31 -29.11
N SER A 79 9.01 4.99 -28.95
CA SER A 79 8.88 4.02 -30.04
C SER A 79 7.44 3.90 -30.56
N GLU A 80 6.44 4.25 -29.74
CA GLU A 80 5.02 4.22 -30.08
C GLU A 80 4.32 5.52 -29.63
N PRO A 81 4.69 6.69 -30.19
CA PRO A 81 4.32 8.00 -29.65
C PRO A 81 2.83 8.33 -29.78
N GLU A 82 2.12 7.59 -30.62
CA GLU A 82 0.67 7.70 -30.83
C GLU A 82 -0.13 6.77 -29.93
N GLN A 83 0.51 5.79 -29.28
CA GLN A 83 -0.15 4.86 -28.36
C GLN A 83 -0.05 5.40 -26.93
N VAL A 84 -1.20 5.76 -26.36
CA VAL A 84 -1.24 6.28 -25.00
C VAL A 84 -0.95 5.16 -24.01
N ARG A 85 0.00 5.40 -23.11
CA ARG A 85 0.39 4.45 -22.05
C ARG A 85 -0.16 4.85 -20.69
N LYS A 86 -0.28 6.15 -20.41
CA LYS A 86 -0.71 6.64 -19.10
C LYS A 86 -1.21 8.08 -19.18
N LEU A 87 -2.24 8.41 -18.41
CA LEU A 87 -2.55 9.77 -17.99
C LEU A 87 -2.14 9.90 -16.53
N ASN A 88 -1.25 10.82 -16.20
CA ASN A 88 -0.95 11.19 -14.81
C ASN A 88 -1.54 12.58 -14.55
N VAL A 89 -2.28 12.72 -13.46
CA VAL A 89 -2.80 14.01 -12.98
C VAL A 89 -2.30 14.20 -11.56
N ARG A 90 -1.42 15.18 -11.38
CA ARG A 90 -1.00 15.60 -10.04
C ARG A 90 -2.12 16.43 -9.42
N VAL A 91 -2.80 15.84 -8.46
CA VAL A 91 -3.95 16.44 -7.77
C VAL A 91 -3.53 17.19 -6.50
N VAL A 92 -2.34 16.85 -6.00
CA VAL A 92 -1.55 17.67 -5.07
C VAL A 92 -0.15 17.77 -5.68
N ASP A 93 0.19 18.96 -6.19
CA ASP A 93 1.45 19.25 -6.93
C ASP A 93 2.47 20.02 -6.08
N LEU A 94 2.24 20.10 -4.77
CA LEU A 94 3.24 20.55 -3.81
C LEU A 94 3.39 19.50 -2.71
N PRO A 95 4.61 19.26 -2.23
CA PRO A 95 4.81 18.42 -1.06
C PRO A 95 4.07 19.00 0.14
N ALA A 96 3.61 18.13 1.03
CA ALA A 96 3.01 18.57 2.26
C ALA A 96 4.09 19.13 3.20
N ASP A 97 3.75 20.17 3.96
CA ASP A 97 4.67 20.77 4.93
C ASP A 97 5.04 19.80 6.07
N ASP A 98 4.20 18.78 6.30
CA ASP A 98 4.40 17.73 7.29
C ASP A 98 3.66 16.43 6.91
N LEU A 99 4.03 15.32 7.58
CA LEU A 99 3.48 13.98 7.31
C LEU A 99 2.00 13.84 7.67
N ALA A 100 1.53 14.54 8.71
CA ALA A 100 0.11 14.48 9.10
C ALA A 100 -0.77 15.18 8.05
N SER A 101 -0.27 16.28 7.48
CA SER A 101 -0.87 16.98 6.35
C SER A 101 -0.87 16.09 5.10
N ALA A 102 0.24 15.42 4.78
CA ALA A 102 0.29 14.43 3.69
C ALA A 102 -0.76 13.33 3.88
N ALA A 103 -0.82 12.74 5.08
CA ALA A 103 -1.80 11.71 5.43
C ALA A 103 -3.24 12.22 5.35
N GLY A 104 -3.48 13.49 5.69
CA GLY A 104 -4.76 14.16 5.48
C GLY A 104 -5.17 14.18 4.01
N PHE A 105 -4.30 14.64 3.12
CA PHE A 105 -4.59 14.72 1.68
C PHE A 105 -4.81 13.36 1.04
N ILE A 106 -3.98 12.38 1.39
CA ILE A 106 -4.07 11.02 0.85
C ILE A 106 -5.38 10.36 1.29
N ARG A 107 -5.73 10.45 2.59
CA ARG A 107 -7.01 9.92 3.09
C ARG A 107 -8.21 10.63 2.49
N ALA A 108 -8.14 11.94 2.28
CA ALA A 108 -9.20 12.69 1.59
C ALA A 108 -9.38 12.21 0.15
N ALA A 109 -8.28 12.01 -0.58
CA ALA A 109 -8.32 11.46 -1.93
C ALA A 109 -8.95 10.06 -1.96
N TRP A 110 -8.58 9.19 -1.02
CA TRP A 110 -9.20 7.87 -0.94
C TRP A 110 -10.68 7.90 -0.62
N TRP A 111 -11.12 8.77 0.29
CA TRP A 111 -12.55 8.90 0.60
C TRP A 111 -13.36 9.28 -0.63
N VAL A 112 -12.87 10.24 -1.41
CA VAL A 112 -13.52 10.62 -2.67
C VAL A 112 -13.52 9.46 -3.66
N MET A 113 -12.39 8.75 -3.81
CA MET A 113 -12.30 7.60 -4.71
C MET A 113 -13.23 6.45 -4.30
N GLU A 114 -13.27 6.09 -3.02
CA GLU A 114 -14.14 5.04 -2.49
C GLU A 114 -15.62 5.39 -2.63
N ASP A 115 -16.00 6.63 -2.34
CA ASP A 115 -17.40 7.08 -2.47
C ASP A 115 -17.87 7.03 -3.94
N GLU A 116 -16.99 7.32 -4.90
CA GLU A 116 -17.35 7.40 -6.32
C GLU A 116 -17.16 6.09 -7.09
N LEU A 117 -16.19 5.26 -6.71
CA LEU A 117 -15.82 4.04 -7.43
C LEU A 117 -16.09 2.75 -6.65
N GLY A 118 -16.41 2.84 -5.36
CA GLY A 118 -16.42 1.71 -4.44
C GLY A 118 -15.02 1.38 -3.90
N PRO A 119 -14.87 0.28 -3.13
CA PRO A 119 -13.60 -0.07 -2.50
C PRO A 119 -12.49 -0.34 -3.54
N PRO A 120 -11.22 -0.05 -3.19
CA PRO A 120 -10.10 -0.38 -4.07
C PRO A 120 -10.00 -1.90 -4.29
N THR A 121 -9.49 -2.28 -5.47
CA THR A 121 -9.19 -3.68 -5.79
C THR A 121 -7.90 -4.13 -5.11
N LEU A 122 -6.91 -3.24 -5.05
CA LEU A 122 -5.61 -3.51 -4.47
C LEU A 122 -5.04 -2.24 -3.85
N TRP A 123 -4.30 -2.42 -2.77
CA TRP A 123 -3.55 -1.39 -2.08
C TRP A 123 -2.12 -1.90 -1.87
N GLY A 124 -1.14 -1.02 -1.79
CA GLY A 124 0.17 -1.32 -1.22
C GLY A 124 0.95 -0.07 -0.84
N GLY A 125 2.21 -0.26 -0.45
CA GLY A 125 3.12 0.83 -0.10
C GLY A 125 4.57 0.37 0.04
N ASP A 126 5.51 1.30 -0.14
CA ASP A 126 6.95 1.15 0.19
C ASP A 126 7.48 2.45 0.82
N SER A 127 7.55 3.53 0.03
CA SER A 127 7.90 4.90 0.46
C SER A 127 6.70 5.87 0.44
N GLY A 128 5.49 5.30 0.33
CA GLY A 128 4.21 5.98 0.30
C GLY A 128 3.11 5.03 -0.19
N PRO A 129 1.85 5.23 0.22
CA PRO A 129 0.76 4.30 -0.09
C PRO A 129 0.19 4.55 -1.50
N TRP A 130 -0.32 3.49 -2.13
CA TRP A 130 -0.99 3.54 -3.43
C TRP A 130 -2.22 2.64 -3.49
N MET A 131 -3.34 3.11 -4.02
CA MET A 131 -4.57 2.35 -4.19
C MET A 131 -4.96 2.23 -5.66
N LEU A 132 -5.36 1.04 -6.06
CA LEU A 132 -5.68 0.66 -7.43
C LEU A 132 -7.14 0.19 -7.54
N TRP A 133 -7.89 0.78 -8.46
CA TRP A 133 -9.22 0.33 -8.87
C TRP A 133 -9.12 -0.28 -10.27
N ARG A 134 -9.25 -1.60 -10.37
CA ARG A 134 -9.30 -2.31 -11.65
C ARG A 134 -10.71 -2.20 -12.24
N ARG A 135 -10.81 -1.80 -13.50
CA ARG A 135 -12.10 -1.62 -14.19
C ARG A 135 -12.07 -2.18 -15.60
N PRO A 136 -13.23 -2.50 -16.19
CA PRO A 136 -13.28 -2.93 -17.59
C PRO A 136 -12.69 -1.86 -18.52
N GLY A 137 -11.52 -2.15 -19.12
CA GLY A 137 -10.88 -1.27 -20.10
C GLY A 137 -9.98 -0.17 -19.51
N THR A 138 -9.81 -0.06 -18.19
CA THR A 138 -8.85 0.86 -17.55
C THR A 138 -8.58 0.46 -16.11
N SER A 139 -7.46 0.91 -15.56
CA SER A 139 -7.22 0.90 -14.12
C SER A 139 -6.95 2.32 -13.63
N ILE A 140 -7.44 2.66 -12.44
CA ILE A 140 -7.22 3.97 -11.83
C ILE A 140 -6.33 3.78 -10.61
N LEU A 141 -5.20 4.47 -10.55
CA LEU A 141 -4.24 4.40 -9.46
C LEU A 141 -4.19 5.76 -8.76
N VAL A 142 -4.33 5.79 -7.44
CA VAL A 142 -3.99 6.97 -6.63
C VAL A 142 -2.80 6.62 -5.77
N HIS A 143 -1.74 7.41 -5.86
CA HIS A 143 -0.52 7.15 -5.09
C HIS A 143 0.11 8.45 -4.60
N SER A 144 0.84 8.33 -3.49
CA SER A 144 1.67 9.39 -2.97
C SER A 144 3.13 9.23 -3.39
N HIS A 145 3.80 10.36 -3.60
CA HIS A 145 5.26 10.42 -3.75
C HIS A 145 5.90 10.77 -2.40
N ASP A 146 7.20 10.51 -2.26
CA ASP A 146 8.03 10.56 -1.04
C ASP A 146 8.01 11.87 -0.21
N GLU A 147 7.20 12.87 -0.57
CA GLU A 147 7.06 14.17 0.11
C GLU A 147 5.59 14.63 0.25
N GLY A 148 4.60 13.75 0.07
CA GLY A 148 3.18 14.09 0.26
C GLY A 148 2.47 14.69 -0.96
N GLU A 149 3.14 14.70 -2.12
CA GLU A 149 2.46 14.89 -3.41
C GLU A 149 1.51 13.71 -3.65
N VAL A 150 0.40 13.98 -4.34
CA VAL A 150 -0.63 12.96 -4.65
C VAL A 150 -0.93 13.01 -6.14
N SER A 151 -0.82 11.85 -6.79
CA SER A 151 -1.14 11.67 -8.20
C SER A 151 -2.30 10.69 -8.37
N LEU A 152 -3.21 11.03 -9.27
CA LEU A 152 -4.16 10.08 -9.87
C LEU A 152 -3.64 9.69 -11.25
N GLU A 153 -3.69 8.41 -11.58
CA GLU A 153 -3.27 7.88 -12.87
C GLU A 153 -4.37 7.03 -13.50
N LEU A 154 -4.55 7.21 -14.81
CA LEU A 154 -5.27 6.25 -15.64
C LEU A 154 -4.26 5.38 -16.37
N LEU A 155 -4.43 4.09 -16.17
CA LEU A 155 -3.58 3.03 -16.69
C LEU A 155 -4.40 2.09 -17.58
N PRO A 156 -3.76 1.37 -18.51
CA PRO A 156 -4.40 0.29 -19.24
C PRO A 156 -4.94 -0.81 -18.32
N ALA A 157 -6.01 -1.50 -18.72
CA ALA A 157 -6.64 -2.54 -17.91
C ALA A 157 -5.69 -3.71 -17.55
N ALA A 158 -4.74 -4.01 -18.44
CA ALA A 158 -3.76 -5.07 -18.28
C ALA A 158 -2.50 -4.63 -17.52
N THR A 159 -2.48 -3.45 -16.90
CA THR A 159 -1.37 -3.04 -16.06
C THR A 159 -1.33 -3.96 -14.84
N ASP A 160 -0.37 -4.88 -14.85
CA ASP A 160 0.00 -5.74 -13.74
C ASP A 160 0.19 -4.88 -12.49
N SER A 161 -0.24 -5.37 -11.34
CA SER A 161 0.11 -4.84 -10.01
C SER A 161 1.61 -4.61 -9.84
N GLU A 162 2.46 -5.36 -10.55
CA GLU A 162 3.92 -5.16 -10.55
C GLU A 162 4.40 -4.02 -11.48
N SER A 163 3.55 -3.60 -12.41
CA SER A 163 3.82 -2.55 -13.41
C SER A 163 3.10 -1.23 -13.14
N ALA A 164 2.08 -1.25 -12.25
CA ALA A 164 1.49 -0.05 -11.68
C ALA A 164 2.54 0.62 -10.77
N GLY A 165 3.12 1.73 -11.24
CA GLY A 165 4.09 2.51 -10.48
C GLY A 165 5.57 2.11 -10.68
N SER A 166 6.02 2.01 -11.94
CA SER A 166 7.42 1.73 -12.26
C SER A 166 8.41 2.63 -11.50
N GLY A 167 9.34 2.01 -10.77
CA GLY A 167 10.52 2.64 -10.15
C GLY A 167 10.45 2.73 -8.63
N TYR A 168 9.29 3.08 -8.07
CA TYR A 168 9.08 3.38 -6.63
C TYR A 168 7.95 2.55 -5.99
N SER A 169 7.18 1.77 -6.75
CA SER A 169 5.89 1.20 -6.29
C SER A 169 5.82 -0.33 -6.31
N ARG A 170 6.96 -1.02 -6.25
CA ARG A 170 6.95 -2.42 -5.77
C ARG A 170 6.73 -2.35 -4.26
N GLY A 171 5.49 -2.10 -3.85
CA GLY A 171 5.15 -2.02 -2.44
C GLY A 171 5.69 -3.23 -1.70
N ARG A 172 6.36 -3.01 -0.55
CA ARG A 172 6.84 -4.08 0.36
C ARG A 172 5.68 -4.85 0.99
N TRP A 173 4.47 -4.32 0.87
CA TRP A 173 3.23 -4.92 1.30
C TRP A 173 2.10 -4.59 0.31
N ARG A 174 1.10 -5.48 0.26
CA ARG A 174 -0.10 -5.35 -0.57
C ARG A 174 -1.34 -5.77 0.22
N ALA A 175 -2.47 -5.12 0.02
CA ALA A 175 -3.74 -5.52 0.62
C ALA A 175 -4.84 -5.60 -0.44
N ALA A 176 -5.51 -6.75 -0.56
CA ALA A 176 -6.62 -6.97 -1.49
C ALA A 176 -7.53 -8.12 -1.03
N ASP A 177 -8.61 -8.36 -1.78
CA ASP A 177 -9.31 -9.63 -1.68
C ASP A 177 -8.38 -10.79 -2.08
N PRO A 178 -8.53 -11.98 -1.47
CA PRO A 178 -7.71 -13.14 -1.83
C PRO A 178 -7.74 -13.48 -3.34
N ALA A 179 -8.86 -13.25 -4.01
CA ALA A 179 -9.01 -13.49 -5.45
C ALA A 179 -8.22 -12.50 -6.34
N ASP A 180 -7.85 -11.34 -5.79
CA ASP A 180 -7.16 -10.25 -6.49
C ASP A 180 -5.66 -10.19 -6.18
N LEU A 181 -5.20 -10.98 -5.21
CA LEU A 181 -3.80 -11.18 -4.89
C LEU A 181 -3.14 -12.17 -5.87
N PRO A 182 -1.82 -12.05 -6.10
CA PRO A 182 -1.08 -13.08 -6.81
C PRO A 182 -1.31 -14.44 -6.13
N PRO A 183 -1.45 -15.53 -6.89
CA PRO A 183 -1.63 -16.85 -6.30
C PRO A 183 -0.47 -17.15 -5.36
N ALA A 184 -0.80 -17.56 -4.13
CA ALA A 184 0.20 -17.97 -3.16
C ALA A 184 1.10 -19.06 -3.76
N PRO A 185 2.41 -19.07 -3.45
CA PRO A 185 3.29 -20.16 -3.84
C PRO A 185 2.69 -21.50 -3.39
N ALA A 186 2.82 -22.54 -4.21
CA ALA A 186 2.26 -23.85 -3.90
C ALA A 186 2.67 -24.33 -2.48
N PRO A 187 1.81 -25.06 -1.75
CA PRO A 187 2.14 -25.59 -0.42
C PRO A 187 3.46 -26.40 -0.48
N GLY A 188 4.47 -25.99 0.28
CA GLY A 188 5.81 -26.58 0.25
C GLY A 188 6.84 -25.88 -0.67
N ALA A 189 6.43 -24.89 -1.48
CA ALA A 189 7.32 -23.97 -2.19
C ALA A 189 7.81 -22.81 -1.30
N SER A 190 7.84 -23.02 0.01
CA SER A 190 8.43 -22.08 0.95
C SER A 190 9.91 -21.91 0.61
N ASN A 191 10.31 -20.68 0.29
CA ASN A 191 11.72 -20.31 0.09
C ASN A 191 12.53 -20.33 1.41
N LEU A 192 11.96 -20.89 2.49
CA LEU A 192 12.66 -21.05 3.76
C LEU A 192 13.72 -22.17 3.73
N SER A 193 13.86 -22.92 2.64
CA SER A 193 14.99 -23.84 2.45
C SER A 193 16.33 -23.10 2.52
N GLY A 194 17.08 -23.34 3.59
CA GLY A 194 18.35 -22.64 3.87
C GLY A 194 18.19 -21.25 4.48
N THR A 195 16.96 -20.83 4.83
CA THR A 195 16.71 -19.58 5.56
C THR A 195 16.96 -19.78 7.05
N THR A 196 17.57 -18.79 7.73
CA THR A 196 17.81 -18.80 9.18
C THR A 196 16.83 -17.89 9.93
N TRP A 197 16.70 -18.07 11.25
CA TRP A 197 15.90 -17.18 12.10
C TRP A 197 16.37 -15.72 12.02
N GLU A 198 17.66 -15.47 11.87
CA GLU A 198 18.21 -14.13 11.71
C GLU A 198 17.77 -13.48 10.39
N GLN A 199 17.64 -14.26 9.32
CA GLN A 199 17.11 -13.77 8.05
C GLN A 199 15.61 -13.49 8.12
N VAL A 200 14.85 -14.33 8.84
CA VAL A 200 13.43 -14.09 9.14
C VAL A 200 13.26 -12.80 9.95
N GLU A 201 14.04 -12.63 11.02
CA GLU A 201 14.03 -11.43 11.85
C GLU A 201 14.33 -10.17 11.03
N LYS A 202 15.34 -10.23 10.16
CA LYS A 202 15.71 -9.11 9.29
C LYS A 202 14.58 -8.73 8.34
N ARG A 203 13.98 -9.71 7.64
CA ARG A 203 12.87 -9.45 6.71
C ARG A 203 11.65 -8.91 7.44
N LEU A 204 11.31 -9.50 8.59
CA LEU A 204 10.21 -9.02 9.43
C LEU A 204 10.44 -7.58 9.92
N SER A 205 11.65 -7.25 10.35
CA SER A 205 12.02 -5.88 10.73
C SER A 205 11.81 -4.88 9.59
N GLU A 206 12.26 -5.22 8.39
CA GLU A 206 12.07 -4.39 7.20
C GLU A 206 10.59 -4.23 6.80
N THR A 207 9.82 -5.31 6.91
CA THR A 207 8.37 -5.30 6.66
C THR A 207 7.63 -4.43 7.67
N LEU A 208 7.88 -4.63 8.97
CA LEU A 208 7.23 -3.84 10.03
C LEU A 208 7.59 -2.35 9.91
N ARG A 209 8.85 -2.04 9.58
CA ARG A 209 9.26 -0.65 9.33
C ARG A 209 8.45 0.00 8.21
N SER A 210 8.20 -0.73 7.12
CA SER A 210 7.40 -0.20 6.00
C SER A 210 5.92 -0.03 6.38
N LEU A 211 5.32 -1.02 7.04
CA LEU A 211 3.94 -0.93 7.53
C LEU A 211 3.75 0.20 8.56
N ASP A 212 4.71 0.37 9.47
CA ASP A 212 4.67 1.43 10.49
C ASP A 212 4.83 2.82 9.86
N TYR A 213 5.73 2.97 8.89
CA TYR A 213 5.90 4.21 8.13
C TYR A 213 4.60 4.60 7.42
N ASP A 214 3.90 3.63 6.82
CA ASP A 214 2.68 3.89 6.08
C ASP A 214 1.41 3.98 6.97
N THR A 215 1.51 3.69 8.27
CA THR A 215 0.36 3.64 9.20
C THR A 215 -0.48 4.92 9.28
N PRO A 216 0.07 6.15 9.24
CA PRO A 216 -0.74 7.37 9.20
C PRO A 216 -1.69 7.42 8.01
N PHE A 217 -1.30 6.76 6.92
CA PHE A 217 -2.09 6.62 5.73
C PHE A 217 -2.92 5.33 5.74
N PHE A 218 -3.19 4.68 6.86
CA PHE A 218 -4.13 3.56 6.83
C PHE A 218 -5.56 4.09 7.04
N PRO A 219 -6.58 3.63 6.29
CA PRO A 219 -7.98 3.92 6.61
C PRO A 219 -8.42 3.17 7.89
N GLY A 220 -7.60 2.23 8.37
CA GLY A 220 -7.75 1.51 9.62
C GLY A 220 -6.40 1.01 10.15
N ARG A 221 -6.32 -0.26 10.55
CA ARG A 221 -5.10 -0.91 11.04
C ARG A 221 -4.73 -2.14 10.22
N PHE A 222 -3.47 -2.54 10.31
CA PHE A 222 -3.05 -3.90 9.94
C PHE A 222 -3.05 -4.80 11.17
N ILE A 223 -3.21 -6.10 10.95
CA ILE A 223 -2.95 -7.15 11.93
C ILE A 223 -2.16 -8.24 11.21
N LEU A 224 -1.04 -8.66 11.77
CA LEU A 224 -0.20 -9.74 11.27
C LEU A 224 -0.10 -10.82 12.34
N HIS A 225 -0.49 -12.04 11.98
CA HIS A 225 -0.29 -13.26 12.76
C HIS A 225 0.90 -14.03 12.18
N LEU A 226 1.80 -14.49 13.05
CA LEU A 226 2.92 -15.35 12.71
C LEU A 226 2.85 -16.59 13.59
N GLY A 227 2.94 -17.79 13.03
CA GLY A 227 2.78 -19.00 13.82
C GLY A 227 2.96 -20.31 13.06
N ASP A 228 2.66 -21.39 13.76
CA ASP A 228 2.73 -22.75 13.21
C ASP A 228 1.57 -23.02 12.24
N ALA A 229 1.89 -23.42 11.02
CA ALA A 229 0.91 -23.76 9.99
C ALA A 229 -0.03 -24.91 10.40
N ARG A 230 0.45 -25.79 11.28
CA ARG A 230 -0.25 -27.02 11.75
C ARG A 230 -0.91 -26.84 13.11
N ASP A 231 -0.53 -25.83 13.89
CA ASP A 231 -1.09 -25.56 15.21
C ASP A 231 -1.55 -24.09 15.34
N PRO A 232 -2.84 -23.78 15.12
CA PRO A 232 -3.36 -22.42 15.15
C PRO A 232 -3.29 -21.76 16.54
N GLN A 233 -2.97 -22.50 17.60
CA GLN A 233 -2.82 -21.96 18.95
C GLN A 233 -1.39 -21.47 19.23
N ARG A 234 -0.42 -21.79 18.36
CA ARG A 234 0.98 -21.37 18.50
C ARG A 234 1.28 -20.23 17.54
N PHE A 235 0.86 -19.04 17.93
CA PHE A 235 1.14 -17.83 17.17
C PHE A 235 1.47 -16.66 18.09
N VAL A 236 2.13 -15.69 17.47
CA VAL A 236 2.30 -14.33 17.97
C VAL A 236 1.62 -13.40 16.98
N GLN A 237 1.28 -12.21 17.42
CA GLN A 237 0.65 -11.23 16.54
C GLN A 237 1.22 -9.84 16.76
N CYS A 238 1.11 -9.01 15.73
CA CYS A 238 1.35 -7.58 15.84
C CYS A 238 0.35 -6.78 15.01
N TRP A 239 0.11 -5.54 15.41
CA TRP A 239 -0.84 -4.65 14.73
C TRP A 239 -0.49 -3.19 14.96
N SER A 240 -1.01 -2.32 14.10
CA SER A 240 -0.97 -0.87 14.34
C SER A 240 -2.12 -0.39 15.23
N GLN A 241 -1.81 0.49 16.17
CA GLN A 241 -2.77 1.15 17.04
C GLN A 241 -2.32 2.59 17.32
N ASP A 242 -3.09 3.60 16.90
CA ASP A 242 -2.81 5.02 17.19
C ASP A 242 -1.36 5.43 16.88
N LEU A 243 -0.84 5.07 15.69
CA LEU A 243 0.56 5.24 15.24
C LEU A 243 1.61 4.45 16.04
N SER A 244 1.17 3.59 16.95
CA SER A 244 2.03 2.67 17.70
C SER A 244 2.02 1.30 17.03
N LEU A 245 3.15 0.59 17.13
CA LEU A 245 3.21 -0.84 16.86
C LEU A 245 2.96 -1.59 18.17
N VAL A 246 2.07 -2.58 18.14
CA VAL A 246 1.81 -3.45 19.28
C VAL A 246 2.19 -4.88 18.90
N VAL A 247 2.91 -5.56 19.79
CA VAL A 247 3.18 -7.00 19.67
C VAL A 247 2.52 -7.73 20.83
N GLU A 248 2.01 -8.93 20.58
CA GLU A 248 1.37 -9.79 21.57
C GLU A 248 1.85 -11.24 21.43
N ALA A 249 2.17 -11.85 22.57
CA ALA A 249 2.56 -13.26 22.66
C ALA A 249 1.32 -14.15 22.92
N THR A 250 0.39 -14.18 21.97
CA THR A 250 -0.93 -14.83 22.10
C THR A 250 -0.85 -16.33 22.38
N GLY A 251 0.22 -17.01 21.94
CA GLY A 251 0.45 -18.42 22.24
C GLY A 251 0.40 -18.77 23.74
N HIS A 252 0.74 -17.83 24.63
CA HIS A 252 0.67 -18.02 26.08
C HIS A 252 -0.76 -17.98 26.64
N LEU A 253 -1.73 -17.40 25.91
CA LEU A 253 -3.15 -17.51 26.28
C LEU A 253 -3.66 -18.94 26.10
N HIS A 254 -3.23 -19.59 25.02
CA HIS A 254 -3.65 -20.95 24.68
C HIS A 254 -2.81 -22.02 25.38
N ARG A 255 -1.57 -21.69 25.75
CA ARG A 255 -0.67 -22.56 26.51
C ARG A 255 -0.08 -21.81 27.73
N PRO A 256 -0.89 -21.52 28.77
CA PRO A 256 -0.43 -20.76 29.94
C PRO A 256 0.81 -21.36 30.62
N ASP A 257 0.93 -22.69 30.61
CA ASP A 257 2.06 -23.41 31.22
C ASP A 257 3.39 -23.23 30.47
N ALA A 258 3.35 -22.73 29.22
CA ALA A 258 4.55 -22.45 28.43
C ALA A 258 5.12 -21.05 28.70
N ALA A 259 4.41 -20.20 29.45
CA ALA A 259 4.87 -18.87 29.79
C ALA A 259 5.94 -18.93 30.89
N ASP A 260 7.02 -18.19 30.68
CA ASP A 260 7.95 -17.81 31.74
C ASP A 260 7.78 -16.30 32.02
N PRO A 261 6.98 -15.92 33.03
CA PRO A 261 6.71 -14.52 33.35
C PRO A 261 7.96 -13.71 33.66
N ALA A 262 8.98 -14.31 34.27
CA ALA A 262 10.20 -13.61 34.66
C ALA A 262 11.03 -13.26 33.40
N ARG A 263 11.17 -14.23 32.49
CA ARG A 263 11.82 -14.01 31.19
C ARG A 263 11.06 -12.98 30.35
N LEU A 264 9.73 -13.11 30.27
CA LEU A 264 8.89 -12.19 29.50
C LEU A 264 9.05 -10.76 30.01
N ALA A 265 8.95 -10.55 31.33
CA ALA A 265 9.19 -9.24 31.93
C ALA A 265 10.62 -8.72 31.68
N GLN A 266 11.63 -9.58 31.75
CA GLN A 266 13.03 -9.20 31.47
C GLN A 266 13.24 -8.75 30.02
N ASN A 267 12.52 -9.35 29.08
CA ASN A 267 12.55 -8.99 27.65
C ASN A 267 11.67 -7.76 27.32
N GLY A 268 11.07 -7.15 28.35
CA GLY A 268 10.26 -5.93 28.22
C GLY A 268 8.82 -6.19 27.78
N TRP A 269 8.31 -7.42 27.89
CA TRP A 269 6.89 -7.69 27.78
C TRP A 269 6.15 -7.20 29.01
N GLU A 270 4.97 -6.63 28.79
CA GLU A 270 4.08 -6.15 29.83
C GLU A 270 2.88 -7.09 29.96
N PHE A 271 2.57 -7.50 31.19
CA PHE A 271 1.40 -8.33 31.46
C PHE A 271 0.17 -7.46 31.65
N SER A 272 -0.73 -7.48 30.67
CA SER A 272 -2.03 -6.80 30.69
C SER A 272 -3.13 -7.85 30.64
N ARG A 273 -3.55 -8.33 31.81
CA ARG A 273 -4.45 -9.48 32.01
C ARG A 273 -5.49 -9.68 30.89
N PRO A 274 -5.54 -10.85 30.24
CA PRO A 274 -4.69 -12.04 30.38
C PRO A 274 -3.47 -12.09 29.42
N ILE A 275 -3.14 -11.01 28.71
CA ILE A 275 -2.17 -11.03 27.61
C ILE A 275 -0.79 -10.48 27.99
N TRP A 276 0.25 -11.02 27.35
CA TRP A 276 1.59 -10.43 27.33
C TRP A 276 1.72 -9.61 26.05
N GLN A 277 1.92 -8.31 26.20
CA GLN A 277 2.01 -7.38 25.08
C GLN A 277 3.18 -6.42 25.28
N ARG A 278 3.62 -5.79 24.20
CA ARG A 278 4.48 -4.61 24.28
C ARG A 278 4.01 -3.59 23.26
N ARG A 279 3.98 -2.33 23.68
CA ARG A 279 3.65 -1.19 22.82
C ARG A 279 4.91 -0.40 22.48
N PHE A 280 5.01 -0.02 21.23
CA PHE A 280 6.05 0.85 20.70
C PHE A 280 5.39 2.13 20.18
N PRO A 281 5.25 3.18 21.01
CA PRO A 281 4.77 4.47 20.54
C PRO A 281 5.76 5.08 19.54
N ASP A 282 5.27 5.92 18.64
CA ASP A 282 6.09 6.56 17.59
C ASP A 282 6.88 5.55 16.73
N ALA A 283 6.34 4.35 16.50
CA ALA A 283 7.03 3.29 15.73
C ALA A 283 7.38 3.75 14.30
N MET A 284 6.57 4.63 13.75
CA MET A 284 6.80 5.32 12.48
C MET A 284 8.11 6.13 12.45
N ASP A 285 8.43 6.85 13.53
CA ASP A 285 9.60 7.76 13.60
C ASP A 285 10.88 7.06 14.04
N LYS A 286 10.76 5.86 14.63
CA LYS A 286 11.84 5.14 15.31
C LYS A 286 12.01 3.75 14.71
N PRO A 287 12.80 3.59 13.62
CA PRO A 287 13.02 2.30 12.97
C PRO A 287 13.52 1.19 13.92
N GLU A 288 14.18 1.56 15.02
CA GLU A 288 14.59 0.63 16.08
C GLU A 288 13.42 -0.08 16.78
N HIS A 289 12.22 0.50 16.76
CA HIS A 289 11.02 -0.12 17.29
C HIS A 289 10.59 -1.32 16.45
N ALA A 290 10.56 -1.18 15.13
CA ALA A 290 10.28 -2.28 14.21
C ALA A 290 11.30 -3.42 14.37
N ALA A 291 12.60 -3.09 14.50
CA ALA A 291 13.64 -4.08 14.74
C ALA A 291 13.49 -4.80 16.09
N THR A 292 13.16 -4.06 17.16
CA THR A 292 12.93 -4.64 18.49
C THR A 292 11.70 -5.55 18.50
N ALA A 293 10.61 -5.11 17.87
CA ALA A 293 9.38 -5.88 17.73
C ALA A 293 9.63 -7.19 16.95
N ALA A 294 10.30 -7.12 15.79
CA ALA A 294 10.65 -8.29 14.99
C ALA A 294 11.45 -9.33 15.78
N ARG A 295 12.48 -8.89 16.52
CA ARG A 295 13.26 -9.76 17.40
C ARG A 295 12.39 -10.42 18.46
N MET A 296 11.53 -9.66 19.14
CA MET A 296 10.62 -10.20 20.16
C MET A 296 9.65 -11.23 19.59
N LEU A 297 9.07 -10.98 18.42
CA LEU A 297 8.19 -11.92 17.72
C LEU A 297 8.94 -13.23 17.38
N VAL A 298 10.15 -13.13 16.81
CA VAL A 298 10.99 -14.29 16.47
C VAL A 298 11.41 -15.08 17.70
N GLU A 299 11.84 -14.41 18.77
CA GLU A 299 12.19 -15.05 20.04
C GLU A 299 10.99 -15.83 20.59
N GLU A 300 9.79 -15.25 20.62
CA GLU A 300 8.61 -15.94 21.13
C GLU A 300 8.15 -17.09 20.23
N LEU A 301 8.24 -16.97 18.89
CA LEU A 301 7.98 -18.10 17.98
C LEU A 301 8.88 -19.30 18.30
N ARG A 302 10.17 -19.05 18.57
CA ARG A 302 11.13 -20.08 18.97
C ARG A 302 10.77 -20.71 20.31
N GLN A 303 10.32 -19.91 21.29
CA GLN A 303 9.90 -20.42 22.60
C GLN A 303 8.61 -21.25 22.54
N LEU A 304 7.68 -20.87 21.66
CA LEU A 304 6.48 -21.66 21.37
C LEU A 304 6.78 -22.97 20.62
N GLY A 305 8.03 -23.16 20.17
CA GLY A 305 8.47 -24.36 19.46
C GLY A 305 7.96 -24.42 18.02
N VAL A 306 7.73 -23.26 17.38
CA VAL A 306 7.43 -23.18 15.95
C VAL A 306 8.70 -23.49 15.16
N ASP A 307 8.65 -24.46 14.28
CA ASP A 307 9.76 -24.77 13.36
C ASP A 307 9.77 -23.80 12.18
N LEU A 308 10.94 -23.43 11.66
CA LEU A 308 11.04 -22.58 10.46
C LEU A 308 10.33 -23.19 9.26
N THR A 309 10.35 -24.51 9.11
CA THR A 309 9.69 -25.21 8.00
C THR A 309 8.17 -25.18 8.08
N ASP A 310 7.63 -24.99 9.29
CA ASP A 310 6.20 -24.90 9.57
C ASP A 310 5.77 -23.45 9.86
N LEU A 311 6.69 -22.48 9.76
CA LEU A 311 6.42 -21.07 9.98
C LEU A 311 5.54 -20.53 8.87
N SER A 312 4.48 -19.88 9.29
CA SER A 312 3.48 -19.31 8.41
C SER A 312 3.00 -17.95 8.92
N TYR A 313 2.40 -17.17 8.03
CA TYR A 313 1.78 -15.90 8.39
C TYR A 313 0.38 -15.77 7.81
N ASP A 314 -0.44 -14.98 8.50
CA ASP A 314 -1.74 -14.52 8.03
C ASP A 314 -1.84 -13.03 8.36
N GLY A 315 -2.26 -12.23 7.40
CA GLY A 315 -2.29 -10.79 7.52
C GLY A 315 -3.63 -10.23 7.11
N THR A 316 -4.11 -9.24 7.85
CA THR A 316 -5.31 -8.48 7.50
C THR A 316 -5.01 -6.99 7.55
N MET A 317 -5.71 -6.23 6.72
CA MET A 317 -5.69 -4.78 6.72
C MET A 317 -7.14 -4.30 6.67
N SER A 318 -7.57 -3.57 7.69
CA SER A 318 -8.94 -3.04 7.73
C SER A 318 -9.04 -1.76 6.89
N GLY A 319 -10.06 -1.68 6.03
CA GLY A 319 -10.42 -0.47 5.30
C GLY A 319 -11.93 -0.25 5.31
N ARG A 320 -12.38 0.90 5.84
CA ARG A 320 -13.77 1.41 5.88
C ARG A 320 -14.89 0.36 5.75
N GLY A 321 -14.97 -0.56 6.71
CA GLY A 321 -16.05 -1.57 6.81
C GLY A 321 -15.79 -2.87 6.05
N ARG A 322 -14.59 -3.06 5.52
CA ARG A 322 -14.09 -4.27 4.86
C ARG A 322 -12.71 -4.63 5.41
N ASP A 323 -12.42 -5.91 5.48
CA ASP A 323 -11.08 -6.41 5.74
C ASP A 323 -10.47 -6.94 4.44
N PHE A 324 -9.23 -6.54 4.19
CA PHE A 324 -8.41 -7.04 3.08
C PHE A 324 -7.39 -8.02 3.61
N HIS A 325 -6.98 -8.97 2.79
CA HIS A 325 -5.86 -9.85 3.09
C HIS A 325 -4.55 -9.11 2.79
N LEU A 326 -3.60 -9.17 3.73
CA LEU A 326 -2.31 -8.50 3.64
C LEU A 326 -1.26 -9.50 3.15
N ASP A 327 -0.79 -9.28 1.92
CA ASP A 327 0.33 -9.98 1.30
C ASP A 327 1.64 -9.22 1.56
N LEU A 328 2.69 -9.97 1.91
CA LEU A 328 4.01 -9.47 2.27
C LEU A 328 5.08 -10.17 1.41
N PRO A 329 5.25 -9.75 0.13
CA PRO A 329 6.10 -10.45 -0.83
C PRO A 329 7.55 -10.66 -0.37
N ASP A 330 8.10 -9.68 0.36
CA ASP A 330 9.49 -9.69 0.81
C ASP A 330 9.71 -10.48 2.10
N LEU A 331 8.64 -10.91 2.79
CA LEU A 331 8.75 -11.65 4.04
C LEU A 331 9.31 -13.06 3.81
N GLY A 332 8.95 -13.66 2.68
CA GLY A 332 9.45 -15.00 2.29
C GLY A 332 8.99 -16.14 3.21
N ILE A 333 7.96 -15.90 4.03
CA ILE A 333 7.26 -16.89 4.86
C ILE A 333 6.02 -17.37 4.09
N GLN A 334 5.55 -18.60 4.35
CA GLN A 334 4.34 -19.10 3.71
C GLN A 334 3.10 -18.34 4.21
N LEU A 335 2.32 -17.78 3.27
CA LEU A 335 1.02 -17.20 3.54
C LEU A 335 -0.04 -18.30 3.73
N VAL A 336 -0.85 -18.21 4.77
CA VAL A 336 -1.98 -19.11 5.01
C VAL A 336 -3.26 -18.38 4.64
N ASP A 337 -3.93 -18.82 3.57
CA ASP A 337 -5.32 -18.44 3.33
C ASP A 337 -6.20 -19.09 4.42
N ARG A 338 -6.44 -18.37 5.51
CA ARG A 338 -7.55 -18.69 6.41
C ARG A 338 -8.77 -17.88 5.98
N PRO A 339 -9.91 -18.50 5.66
CA PRO A 339 -11.14 -17.74 5.49
C PRO A 339 -11.42 -16.99 6.80
N ALA A 340 -11.73 -15.70 6.70
CA ALA A 340 -12.19 -14.91 7.84
C ALA A 340 -13.38 -15.64 8.48
N VAL A 341 -13.26 -15.98 9.77
CA VAL A 341 -14.30 -16.67 10.54
C VAL A 341 -15.33 -15.68 11.06
#